data_AF-A0A357SZA7-F1
#
_entry.id   AF-A0A357SZA7-F1
#
_cell.length_a   1.000
_cell.length_b   1.000
_cell.length_c   1.000
_cell.angle_alpha   90.00
_cell.angle_beta   90.00
_cell.angle_gamma   90.00
#
_symmetry.space_group_name_H-M   'P 1'
#
loop_
_entity.id
_entity.type
_entity.pdbx_description
1 polymer ?
#
loop_
_entity_poly.entity_id
_entity_poly.type
_entity_poly.pdbx_seq_one_letter_code
_entity_poly.pdbx_strand_id
1 'polypeptide(L)' 'GRRCVQTLLERYKLKRLIVFSRDELKQYEMQQVFNAPQMRYFLGDVRDVNRLTQAMRGVNYVIHAAALKQVPAAEYNP' A
#
# COMPACT_ATOMS: atom_id res chain seq x y z
N GLY A 1 -7.82 -0.16 -0.30
CA GLY A 1 -6.64 -0.92 -0.77
C GLY A 1 -6.96 -1.67 -2.04
N ARG A 2 -7.41 -2.93 -1.93
CA ARG A 2 -7.66 -3.85 -3.07
C ARG A 2 -8.46 -3.23 -4.22
N ARG A 3 -9.63 -2.64 -3.95
CA ARG A 3 -10.47 -2.01 -4.99
C ARG A 3 -9.75 -0.87 -5.74
N CYS A 4 -8.95 -0.07 -5.04
CA CYS A 4 -8.17 1.00 -5.66
C CYS A 4 -7.11 0.43 -6.60
N VAL A 5 -6.37 -0.60 -6.16
CA VAL A 5 -5.39 -1.31 -7.01
C VAL A 5 -6.07 -1.86 -8.27
N GLN A 6 -7.21 -2.54 -8.11
CA GLN A 6 -7.99 -3.06 -9.24
C GLN A 6 -8.37 -1.94 -10.23
N THR A 7 -8.99 -0.86 -9.75
CA THR A 7 -9.40 0.27 -10.60
C THR A 7 -8.21 0.93 -11.31
N LEU A 8 -7.08 1.06 -10.62
CA LEU A 8 -5.87 1.63 -11.20
C LEU A 8 -5.30 0.76 -12.32
N LEU A 9 -5.29 -0.56 -12.15
CA LEU A 9 -4.82 -1.51 -13.16
C LEU A 9 -5.76 -1.60 -14.37
N GLU A 10 -7.08 -1.49 -14.15
CA GLU A 10 -8.08 -1.58 -15.22
C GLU A 10 -8.16 -0.29 -16.06
N ARG A 11 -8.00 0.89 -15.44
CA ARG A 11 -8.28 2.17 -16.09
C ARG A 11 -7.04 2.91 -16.59
N TYR A 12 -5.85 2.58 -16.09
CA TYR A 12 -4.64 3.35 -16.37
C TYR A 12 -3.45 2.46 -16.73
N LYS A 13 -2.62 2.94 -17.65
CA LYS A 13 -1.33 2.32 -17.98
C LYS A 13 -0.24 2.92 -17.09
N LEU A 14 0.08 2.22 -16.01
CA LEU A 14 1.06 2.67 -15.02
C LEU A 14 2.47 2.16 -15.33
N LYS A 15 3.48 3.01 -15.14
CA LYS A 15 4.90 2.59 -15.15
C LYS A 15 5.25 1.76 -13.91
N ARG A 16 4.69 2.10 -12.76
CA ARG A 16 4.93 1.42 -11.47
C ARG A 16 3.75 1.66 -10.54
N LEU A 17 3.30 0.61 -9.85
CA LEU A 17 2.31 0.67 -8.78
C LEU A 17 2.90 0.03 -7.52
N ILE A 18 3.02 0.78 -6.44
CA ILE A 18 3.62 0.30 -5.18
C ILE A 18 2.52 0.11 -4.14
N VAL A 19 2.41 -1.10 -3.60
CA VAL A 19 1.61 -1.39 -2.42
C VAL A 19 2.54 -1.37 -1.21
N PHE A 20 2.28 -0.47 -0.27
CA PHE A 20 3.05 -0.30 0.96
C PHE A 20 2.19 -0.66 2.18
N SER A 21 2.62 -1.64 2.97
CA SER A 21 1.89 -2.10 4.16
C SER A 21 2.83 -2.84 5.12
N ARG A 22 2.40 -3.02 6.37
CA ARG A 22 3.11 -3.81 7.40
C ARG A 22 2.68 -5.28 7.45
N ASP A 23 1.54 -5.59 6.84
CA ASP A 23 0.91 -6.90 6.92
C ASP A 23 1.37 -7.77 5.74
N GLU A 24 2.30 -8.69 6.03
CA GLU A 24 2.88 -9.59 5.04
C GLU A 24 1.85 -10.56 4.45
N LEU A 25 1.01 -11.17 5.30
CA LEU A 25 0.00 -12.13 4.88
C LEU A 25 -0.99 -11.50 3.89
N LYS A 26 -1.51 -10.31 4.19
CA LYS A 26 -2.43 -9.62 3.28
C LYS A 26 -1.77 -9.19 1.97
N GLN A 27 -0.47 -8.87 2.00
CA GLN A 27 0.28 -8.59 0.77
C GLN A 27 0.44 -9.85 -0.07
N TYR A 28 0.82 -10.97 0.55
CA TYR A 28 0.93 -12.26 -0.13
C TYR A 28 -0.38 -12.65 -0.81
N GLU A 29 -1.50 -12.60 -0.08
CA GLU A 29 -2.83 -12.86 -0.64
C GLU A 29 -3.16 -11.89 -1.80
N MET A 30 -2.82 -10.61 -1.65
CA MET A 30 -3.05 -9.62 -2.70
C MET A 30 -2.22 -9.94 -3.95
N GLN A 31 -0.99 -10.41 -3.78
CA GLN A 31 -0.10 -10.79 -4.87
C GLN A 31 -0.60 -12.02 -5.64
N GLN A 32 -1.28 -12.96 -4.99
CA GLN A 32 -1.91 -14.09 -5.69
C GLN A 32 -3.02 -13.63 -6.65
N VAL A 33 -3.70 -12.52 -6.34
CA VAL A 33 -4.79 -11.97 -7.16
C VAL A 33 -4.29 -10.92 -8.17
N PHE A 34 -3.33 -10.08 -7.76
CA PHE A 34 -2.79 -8.98 -8.55
C PHE A 34 -1.27 -9.11 -8.68
N ASN A 35 -0.81 -9.61 -9.82
CA ASN A 35 0.61 -9.82 -10.10
C ASN A 35 1.06 -9.22 -11.44
N ALA A 36 0.58 -8.01 -11.75
CA ALA A 36 0.97 -7.35 -12.99
C ALA A 36 2.46 -6.91 -12.96
N PRO A 37 3.19 -6.90 -14.10
CA PRO A 37 4.62 -6.59 -14.14
C PRO A 37 5.02 -5.24 -13.52
N GLN A 38 4.12 -4.27 -13.54
CA GLN A 38 4.31 -2.94 -12.96
C GLN A 38 4.13 -2.88 -11.43
N MET A 39 3.63 -3.96 -10.80
CA MET A 39 3.35 -3.97 -9.35
C MET A 39 4.60 -4.25 -8.52
N ARG A 40 4.71 -3.57 -7.38
CA ARG A 40 5.73 -3.77 -6.36
C ARG A 40 5.07 -3.81 -4.99
N TYR A 41 5.51 -4.74 -4.17
CA TYR A 41 5.02 -4.95 -2.81
C TYR A 41 6.15 -4.61 -1.85
N PHE A 42 5.96 -3.58 -1.05
CA PHE A 42 6.94 -3.12 -0.07
C PHE A 42 6.39 -3.31 1.34
N LEU A 43 7.14 -4.06 2.15
CA LEU A 43 6.90 -4.14 3.59
C LEU A 43 7.44 -2.88 4.27
N GLY A 44 6.62 -2.21 5.08
CA GLY A 44 7.04 -1.06 5.87
C GLY A 44 5.91 -0.39 6.64
N ASP A 45 6.28 0.43 7.63
CA ASP A 45 5.38 1.21 8.47
C ASP A 45 5.37 2.68 8.00
N VAL A 46 4.20 3.31 7.95
CA VAL A 46 4.07 4.75 7.65
C VAL A 46 4.66 5.63 8.75
N ARG A 47 4.82 5.07 9.96
CA ARG A 47 5.48 5.71 11.11
C ARG A 47 7.01 5.73 10.98
N ASP A 48 7.58 4.90 10.10
CA ASP A 48 9.01 4.90 9.80
C ASP A 48 9.29 5.82 8.60
N VAL A 49 9.73 7.04 8.90
CA VAL A 49 10.03 8.07 7.90
C VAL A 49 11.10 7.59 6.91
N ASN A 50 12.17 6.95 7.39
CA ASN A 50 13.26 6.52 6.51
C ASN A 50 12.78 5.46 5.51
N ARG A 51 11.99 4.49 5.98
CA ARG A 51 11.41 3.47 5.14
C ARG A 51 10.42 4.05 4.13
N LEU A 52 9.57 4.98 4.57
CA LEU A 52 8.62 5.68 3.72
C LEU A 52 9.33 6.50 2.63
N THR A 53 10.36 7.26 2.99
CA THR A 53 11.16 8.05 2.05
C THR A 53 11.76 7.17 0.96
N GLN A 54 12.27 5.99 1.29
CA GLN A 54 12.79 5.05 0.30
C GLN A 54 11.69 4.53 -0.63
N ALA A 55 10.53 4.16 -0.08
CA ALA A 55 9.38 3.69 -0.86
C ALA A 55 8.83 4.75 -1.83
N MET A 56 8.96 6.03 -1.47
CA MET A 56 8.46 7.16 -2.27
C MET A 56 9.42 7.64 -3.37
N ARG A 57 10.65 7.09 -3.47
CA ARG A 57 11.62 7.52 -4.49
C ARG A 57 11.09 7.28 -5.92
N GLY A 58 10.93 8.38 -6.66
CA GLY A 58 10.43 8.37 -8.04
C GLY A 58 8.93 8.09 -8.15
N VAL A 59 8.16 8.28 -7.07
CA VAL A 59 6.70 8.23 -7.07
C VAL A 59 6.14 9.63 -7.34
N ASN A 60 5.18 9.72 -8.27
CA ASN A 60 4.54 11.00 -8.61
C ASN A 60 3.22 11.24 -7.85
N TYR A 61 2.49 10.17 -7.52
CA TYR A 61 1.19 10.23 -6.88
C TYR A 61 1.13 9.28 -5.70
N VAL A 62 0.53 9.73 -4.59
CA VAL A 62 0.38 8.94 -3.37
C VAL A 62 -1.08 8.88 -2.97
N ILE A 63 -1.57 7.67 -2.72
CA ILE A 63 -2.90 7.44 -2.13
C ILE A 63 -2.66 6.93 -0.71
N HIS A 64 -2.79 7.82 0.27
CA HIS A 64 -2.57 7.47 1.67
C HIS A 64 -3.85 6.88 2.29
N ALA A 65 -3.88 5.56 2.48
CA ALA A 65 -5.04 4.84 3.01
C ALA A 65 -4.75 4.08 4.32
N ALA A 66 -3.54 4.19 4.85
CA ALA A 66 -3.11 3.55 6.09
C ALA A 66 -3.65 4.34 7.29
N ALA A 67 -4.39 3.69 8.18
CA ALA A 67 -4.87 4.28 9.43
C ALA A 67 -5.31 3.17 10.39
N LEU A 68 -5.31 3.47 11.69
CA LEU A 68 -6.12 2.75 12.68
C LEU A 68 -7.58 3.16 12.46
N LYS A 69 -8.45 2.19 12.18
CA LYS A 69 -9.85 2.45 11.77
C LYS A 69 -10.88 1.80 12.69
N GLN A 70 -10.41 1.18 13.77
CA GLN A 70 -11.26 0.50 14.74
C GLN A 70 -11.43 1.44 15.94
N VAL A 71 -12.68 1.86 16.20
CA VAL A 71 -13.02 2.82 17.27
C VAL A 71 -12.50 2.34 18.63
N PRO A 72 -12.73 1.08 19.07
CA PRO A 72 -12.24 0.64 20.38
C PRO A 72 -10.71 0.67 20.46
N ALA A 73 -10.00 0.29 19.40
CA ALA A 73 -8.54 0.29 19.41
C ALA A 73 -7.94 1.70 19.48
N ALA A 74 -8.61 2.69 18.87
CA ALA A 74 -8.21 4.09 18.88
C ALA A 74 -8.50 4.78 20.22
N GLU A 75 -9.60 4.43 20.90
CA GLU A 75 -9.93 4.97 22.22
C GLU A 75 -8.99 4.45 23.32
N TYR A 76 -8.58 3.18 23.25
CA TYR A 76 -7.67 2.58 24.23
C TYR A 76 -6.19 2.95 24.02
N ASN A 77 -5.80 3.41 22.82
CA ASN A 77 -4.42 3.76 22.48
C ASN A 77 -4.39 5.11 21.73
N PRO A 78 -4.54 6.24 22.44
CA PRO A 78 -4.48 7.57 21.85
C PRO A 78 -3.10 7.92 21.27
#